data_AF-A0A397BQU1-F1
#
_entry.id   AF-A0A397BQU1-F1
#
_cell.length_a   1.000
_cell.length_b   1.000
_cell.length_c   1.000
_cell.angle_alpha   90.00
_cell.angle_beta   90.00
_cell.angle_gamma   90.00
#
_symmetry.space_group_name_H-M   'P 1'
#
loop_
_entity.id
_entity.type
_entity.pdbx_description
1 polymer ?
#
loop_
_entity_poly.entity_id
_entity_poly.type
_entity_poly.pdbx_seq_one_letter_code
_entity_poly.pdbx_strand_id
1 'polypeptide(L)'
;MAPLKASAIGPGVLGVDRSSDLEVARGTGTDVARKIASMGSNVVVSATRVALPGINVRVTDKTLTVMPGNARRAEPHRGDGKGDPNLPAVNDDPRVGTVLPCTIKALKGNTGRNTESFDPASTLVRPSMRVVVGPKKRVFDKVLKHDDVVVVPDFFCAEDDWSIYYKLIEEMRSIQSAGQSKSEWIPWAEGCHLISQNPTGCPTYEDVLKRTGEYFNMKQGSQGTRFNWYRDSSDWKPFHHDSAAYNPHRARNQNITVGVSFGSERELSFLHAKNGSRIYFPQTNGMLFAFGRDVNINWKHGVNALANEHFSGKGRISIILWGLAQDVVEEPDSPPLLTNDARNGFDNSNHRSDQRGDRGRSSHIPFNDGTQPRRR
;
A
#
# COMPACT_ATOMS: atom_id res chain seq x y z
N MET A 1 -28.04 31.64 -59.84
CA MET A 1 -26.64 31.32 -60.17
C MET A 1 -26.18 30.16 -59.30
N ALA A 2 -25.30 29.34 -59.88
CA ALA A 2 -25.03 27.92 -59.60
C ALA A 2 -24.69 27.50 -58.15
N PRO A 3 -24.88 26.21 -57.80
CA PRO A 3 -24.57 25.65 -56.49
C PRO A 3 -23.07 25.34 -56.36
N LEU A 4 -22.50 25.49 -55.16
CA LEU A 4 -21.18 24.97 -54.84
C LEU A 4 -21.29 23.60 -54.17
N LYS A 5 -20.60 22.67 -54.83
CA LYS A 5 -20.62 21.21 -54.69
C LYS A 5 -20.07 20.76 -53.34
N ALA A 6 -20.72 19.75 -52.77
CA ALA A 6 -20.05 18.80 -51.90
C ALA A 6 -19.07 17.96 -52.74
N SER A 7 -17.79 17.92 -52.36
CA SER A 7 -16.88 16.87 -52.79
C SER A 7 -16.96 15.72 -51.79
N ALA A 8 -17.33 14.55 -52.29
CA ALA A 8 -17.15 13.30 -51.59
C ALA A 8 -15.64 13.00 -51.50
N ILE A 9 -15.13 12.83 -50.29
CA ILE A 9 -13.86 12.16 -50.03
C ILE A 9 -14.24 10.84 -49.36
N GLY A 10 -13.83 9.73 -49.97
CA GLY A 10 -14.04 8.36 -49.48
C GLY A 10 -13.34 8.09 -48.14
N PRO A 11 -13.39 6.84 -47.62
CA PRO A 11 -13.07 6.53 -46.24
C PRO A 11 -11.56 6.66 -45.98
N GLY A 12 -11.15 7.84 -45.52
CA GLY A 12 -9.81 8.09 -45.03
C GLY A 12 -9.74 7.86 -43.52
N VAL A 13 -9.21 6.72 -43.11
CA VAL A 13 -8.74 6.51 -41.73
C VAL A 13 -7.49 7.38 -41.55
N LEU A 14 -7.63 8.48 -40.83
CA LEU A 14 -6.51 9.26 -40.30
C LEU A 14 -6.53 9.12 -38.78
N GLY A 15 -5.79 8.13 -38.30
CA GLY A 15 -5.50 7.96 -36.89
C GLY A 15 -4.59 9.09 -36.42
N VAL A 16 -4.91 9.66 -35.24
CA VAL A 16 -3.95 10.41 -34.45
C VAL A 16 -3.91 9.78 -33.07
N ASP A 17 -2.82 9.07 -32.86
CA ASP A 17 -2.37 8.42 -31.63
C ASP A 17 -1.73 9.48 -30.73
N ARG A 18 -2.49 9.98 -29.74
CA ARG A 18 -1.94 10.66 -28.55
C ARG A 18 -2.83 10.37 -27.34
N SER A 19 -2.40 9.40 -26.54
CA SER A 19 -3.00 9.00 -25.27
C SER A 19 -2.90 10.05 -24.15
N SER A 20 -2.33 11.24 -24.42
CA SER A 20 -2.04 12.26 -23.42
C SER A 20 -3.19 13.23 -23.12
N ASP A 21 -4.25 13.28 -23.94
CA ASP A 21 -5.40 14.19 -23.73
C ASP A 21 -6.65 13.48 -23.20
N LEU A 22 -6.55 12.18 -22.91
CA LEU A 22 -7.60 11.34 -22.35
C LEU A 22 -7.49 11.18 -20.81
N GLU A 23 -6.92 12.15 -20.11
CA GLU A 23 -7.25 12.38 -18.69
C GLU A 23 -8.58 13.14 -18.59
N VAL A 24 -9.67 12.50 -19.04
CA VAL A 24 -11.01 13.09 -18.95
C VAL A 24 -11.56 12.87 -17.54
N ALA A 25 -11.22 13.84 -16.69
CA ALA A 25 -12.00 14.38 -15.58
C ALA A 25 -12.46 13.42 -14.47
N ARG A 26 -11.62 13.27 -13.43
CA ARG A 26 -12.11 13.00 -12.08
C ARG A 26 -12.63 14.31 -11.48
N GLY A 27 -13.94 14.46 -11.42
CA GLY A 27 -14.63 15.64 -10.88
C GLY A 27 -16.13 15.38 -10.77
N THR A 28 -16.85 16.29 -10.11
CA THR A 28 -18.32 16.21 -10.06
C THR A 28 -18.87 16.34 -11.49
N GLY A 29 -20.07 15.83 -11.79
CA GLY A 29 -20.63 15.87 -13.16
C GLY A 29 -20.67 17.27 -13.79
N THR A 30 -20.70 18.31 -12.96
CA THR A 30 -20.58 19.73 -13.30
C THR A 30 -19.20 20.14 -13.84
N ASP A 31 -18.10 19.52 -13.38
CA ASP A 31 -16.73 19.86 -13.78
C ASP A 31 -16.40 19.27 -15.15
N VAL A 32 -16.90 18.06 -15.43
CA VAL A 32 -16.77 17.39 -16.72
C VAL A 32 -17.51 18.17 -17.81
N ALA A 33 -18.75 18.61 -17.54
CA ALA A 33 -19.57 19.37 -18.49
C ALA A 33 -18.95 20.74 -18.83
N ARG A 34 -18.36 21.43 -17.84
CA ARG A 34 -17.69 22.72 -18.04
C ARG A 34 -16.43 22.59 -18.89
N LYS A 35 -15.68 21.50 -18.71
CA LYS A 35 -14.46 21.23 -19.48
C LYS A 35 -14.77 20.83 -20.92
N ILE A 36 -15.82 20.04 -21.15
CA ILE A 36 -16.32 19.72 -22.51
C ILE A 36 -16.80 20.99 -23.23
N ALA A 37 -17.53 21.88 -22.54
CA ALA A 37 -17.97 23.15 -23.12
C ALA A 37 -16.80 24.10 -23.46
N SER A 38 -15.66 23.99 -22.77
CA SER A 38 -14.47 24.81 -23.02
C SER A 38 -13.60 24.33 -24.19
N MET A 39 -13.85 23.15 -24.76
CA MET A 39 -13.00 22.53 -25.79
C MET A 39 -13.37 22.92 -27.24
N GLY A 40 -14.43 23.72 -27.44
CA GLY A 40 -14.84 24.20 -28.78
C GLY A 40 -15.37 23.11 -29.71
N SER A 41 -15.90 23.52 -30.86
CA SER A 41 -16.81 22.75 -31.73
C SER A 41 -16.25 21.52 -32.47
N ASN A 42 -15.04 21.04 -32.15
CA ASN A 42 -14.32 20.03 -32.96
C ASN A 42 -13.86 18.80 -32.15
N VAL A 43 -14.74 18.20 -31.35
CA VAL A 43 -14.48 16.89 -30.72
C VAL A 43 -15.29 15.80 -31.42
N VAL A 44 -14.59 14.91 -32.14
CA VAL A 44 -15.17 13.67 -32.68
C VAL A 44 -15.01 12.58 -31.64
N VAL A 45 -16.10 12.24 -30.94
CA VAL A 45 -16.11 11.13 -29.98
C VAL A 45 -16.40 9.84 -30.75
N SER A 46 -15.36 9.05 -31.01
CA SER A 46 -15.52 7.66 -31.45
C SER A 46 -16.26 6.87 -30.38
N ALA A 47 -17.36 6.22 -30.76
CA ALA A 47 -18.30 5.54 -29.88
C ALA A 47 -17.63 4.41 -29.08
N THR A 48 -17.04 4.76 -27.95
CA THR A 48 -16.68 3.82 -26.88
C THR A 48 -17.41 4.32 -25.64
N ARG A 49 -18.35 3.52 -25.12
CA ARG A 49 -19.22 3.87 -23.97
C ARG A 49 -18.43 4.50 -22.83
N VAL A 50 -18.60 5.80 -22.62
CA VAL A 50 -18.22 6.46 -21.36
C VAL A 50 -19.39 6.29 -20.39
N ALA A 51 -19.34 5.27 -19.54
CA ALA A 51 -20.28 5.12 -18.44
C ALA A 51 -19.77 5.95 -17.24
N LEU A 52 -20.27 7.17 -17.09
CA LEU A 52 -20.10 7.95 -15.85
C LEU A 52 -21.22 7.55 -14.88
N PRO A 53 -20.92 7.04 -13.66
CA PRO A 53 -21.94 6.69 -12.68
C PRO A 53 -22.86 7.88 -12.39
N GLY A 54 -24.17 7.73 -12.62
CA GLY A 54 -25.18 8.73 -12.25
C GLY A 54 -25.42 9.85 -13.28
N ILE A 55 -24.78 9.83 -14.46
CA ILE A 55 -25.02 10.82 -15.51
C ILE A 55 -25.71 10.14 -16.70
N ASN A 56 -26.96 10.54 -16.98
CA ASN A 56 -27.66 10.11 -18.18
C ASN A 56 -27.13 10.92 -19.37
N VAL A 57 -26.39 10.27 -20.27
CA VAL A 57 -25.87 10.92 -21.48
C VAL A 57 -26.59 10.35 -22.69
N ARG A 58 -27.12 11.24 -23.55
CA ARG A 58 -27.63 10.87 -24.88
C ARG A 58 -26.60 11.28 -25.92
N VAL A 59 -26.16 10.31 -26.72
CA VAL A 59 -25.26 10.55 -27.86
C VAL A 59 -26.07 10.44 -29.14
N THR A 60 -26.07 11.50 -29.95
CA THR A 60 -26.50 11.47 -31.35
C THR A 60 -25.30 11.80 -32.24
N ASP A 61 -25.40 11.53 -33.54
CA ASP A 61 -24.29 11.55 -34.51
C ASP A 61 -23.46 12.85 -34.57
N LYS A 62 -23.90 13.92 -33.92
CA LYS A 62 -23.18 15.21 -33.85
C LYS A 62 -23.29 15.93 -32.50
N THR A 63 -23.81 15.32 -31.43
CA THR A 63 -24.02 16.02 -30.16
C THR A 63 -24.07 15.08 -28.95
N LEU A 64 -23.35 15.46 -27.89
CA LEU A 64 -23.43 14.84 -26.57
C LEU A 64 -24.36 15.70 -25.69
N THR A 65 -25.55 15.19 -25.38
CA THR A 65 -26.50 15.90 -24.51
C THR A 65 -26.48 15.24 -23.13
N VAL A 66 -26.04 15.99 -22.12
CA VAL A 66 -26.23 15.61 -20.70
C VAL A 66 -27.71 15.79 -20.39
N MET A 67 -28.42 14.68 -20.23
CA MET A 67 -29.82 14.73 -19.81
C MET A 67 -29.84 15.12 -18.34
N PRO A 68 -30.71 16.06 -17.91
CA PRO A 68 -30.90 16.30 -16.49
C PRO A 68 -31.33 14.97 -15.86
N GLY A 69 -30.47 14.41 -15.00
CA GLY A 69 -30.87 13.31 -14.15
C GLY A 69 -32.08 13.75 -13.34
N ASN A 70 -33.03 12.84 -13.10
CA ASN A 70 -34.13 13.11 -12.17
C ASN A 70 -33.51 13.68 -10.88
N ALA A 71 -33.83 14.94 -10.57
CA ALA A 71 -33.32 15.58 -9.37
C ALA A 71 -33.73 14.70 -8.18
N ARG A 72 -32.76 14.03 -7.54
CA ARG A 72 -33.01 13.21 -6.36
C ARG A 72 -33.71 14.09 -5.34
N ARG A 73 -34.95 13.76 -4.99
CA ARG A 73 -35.66 14.43 -3.90
C ARG A 73 -35.18 13.84 -2.58
N ALA A 74 -35.10 14.68 -1.56
CA ALA A 74 -34.79 14.21 -0.22
C ALA A 74 -36.02 13.48 0.33
N GLU A 75 -35.85 12.20 0.64
CA GLU A 75 -36.91 11.34 1.16
C GLU A 75 -36.97 11.41 2.71
N PRO A 76 -38.13 11.14 3.32
CA PRO A 76 -38.25 11.01 4.77
C PRO A 76 -37.35 9.90 5.33
N HIS A 77 -36.72 10.15 6.48
CA HIS A 77 -35.94 9.14 7.19
C HIS A 77 -36.85 8.03 7.72
N ARG A 78 -36.41 6.78 7.58
CA ARG A 78 -37.15 5.59 8.02
C ARG A 78 -36.33 4.63 8.87
N GLY A 79 -35.04 4.91 9.08
CA GLY A 79 -34.09 3.92 9.59
C GLY A 79 -33.87 2.76 8.60
N ASP A 80 -33.13 1.74 9.03
CA ASP A 80 -32.93 0.49 8.28
C ASP A 80 -33.98 -0.59 8.64
N GLY A 81 -34.91 -0.27 9.55
CA GLY A 81 -35.96 -1.16 10.03
C GLY A 81 -35.46 -2.29 10.93
N LYS A 82 -34.20 -2.25 11.39
CA LYS A 82 -33.62 -3.27 12.28
C LYS A 82 -33.53 -2.74 13.71
N GLY A 83 -34.08 -3.49 14.65
CA GLY A 83 -33.91 -3.25 16.08
C GLY A 83 -32.78 -4.08 16.68
N ASP A 84 -32.12 -3.59 17.72
CA ASP A 84 -31.24 -4.39 18.56
C ASP A 84 -32.11 -5.32 19.42
N PRO A 85 -31.96 -6.66 19.35
CA PRO A 85 -32.77 -7.59 20.14
C PRO A 85 -32.58 -7.44 21.65
N ASN A 86 -31.51 -6.79 22.11
CA ASN A 86 -31.24 -6.55 23.53
C ASN A 86 -31.82 -5.22 24.03
N LEU A 87 -32.34 -4.36 23.14
CA LEU A 87 -32.96 -3.10 23.50
C LEU A 87 -34.49 -3.20 23.34
N PRO A 88 -35.28 -2.60 24.25
CA PRO A 88 -36.71 -2.48 24.05
C PRO A 88 -37.03 -1.76 22.74
N ALA A 89 -38.01 -2.28 21.99
CA ALA A 89 -38.51 -1.61 20.80
C ALA A 89 -39.35 -0.39 21.21
N VAL A 90 -38.69 0.76 21.34
CA VAL A 90 -39.32 2.05 21.57
C VAL A 90 -39.32 2.89 20.29
N ASN A 91 -40.41 3.61 20.04
CA ASN A 91 -40.53 4.51 18.89
C ASN A 91 -40.15 5.94 19.32
N ASP A 92 -38.88 6.14 19.64
CA ASP A 92 -38.35 7.37 20.21
C ASP A 92 -37.38 8.13 19.29
N ASP A 93 -37.16 7.65 18.05
CA ASP A 93 -36.35 8.35 17.06
C ASP A 93 -37.13 9.53 16.43
N PRO A 94 -36.81 10.79 16.79
CA PRO A 94 -37.54 11.96 16.31
C PRO A 94 -37.32 12.24 14.81
N ARG A 95 -36.42 11.49 14.16
CA ARG A 95 -36.11 11.65 12.74
C ARG A 95 -37.11 10.93 11.84
N VAL A 96 -37.76 9.86 12.32
CA VAL A 96 -38.64 9.02 11.50
C VAL A 96 -39.78 9.84 10.91
N GLY A 97 -40.02 9.70 9.60
CA GLY A 97 -41.04 10.45 8.89
C GLY A 97 -40.66 11.90 8.53
N THR A 98 -39.48 12.37 8.96
CA THR A 98 -38.99 13.72 8.62
C THR A 98 -37.96 13.67 7.49
N VAL A 99 -37.99 14.68 6.61
CA VAL A 99 -36.92 14.87 5.63
C VAL A 99 -35.75 15.54 6.33
N LEU A 100 -34.60 14.86 6.41
CA LEU A 100 -33.47 15.36 7.18
C LEU A 100 -32.82 16.58 6.53
N PRO A 101 -32.53 17.65 7.29
CA PRO A 101 -31.83 18.82 6.78
C PRO A 101 -30.48 18.49 6.14
N CYS A 102 -29.77 17.46 6.63
CA CYS A 102 -28.50 17.02 6.05
C CYS A 102 -28.66 16.44 4.64
N THR A 103 -29.73 15.68 4.37
CA THR A 103 -30.04 15.12 3.04
C THR A 103 -30.34 16.24 2.04
N ILE A 104 -31.11 17.25 2.44
CA ILE A 104 -31.39 18.42 1.60
C ILE A 104 -30.10 19.18 1.27
N LYS A 105 -29.21 19.33 2.26
CA LYS A 105 -27.93 20.04 2.11
C LYS A 105 -26.95 19.27 1.22
N ALA A 106 -26.83 17.96 1.40
CA ALA A 106 -25.99 17.10 0.55
C ALA A 106 -26.37 17.23 -0.94
N LEU A 107 -27.66 17.40 -1.25
CA LEU A 107 -28.15 17.62 -2.61
C LEU A 107 -27.87 19.03 -3.17
N LYS A 108 -27.79 20.06 -2.32
CA LYS A 108 -27.60 21.46 -2.74
C LYS A 108 -26.14 21.91 -2.84
N GLY A 109 -25.19 21.13 -2.33
CA GLY A 109 -23.79 21.51 -2.21
C GLY A 109 -23.53 22.48 -1.05
N ASN A 110 -22.28 22.57 -0.60
CA ASN A 110 -21.91 23.36 0.58
C ASN A 110 -21.44 24.78 0.23
N THR A 111 -21.77 25.73 1.11
CA THR A 111 -21.19 27.07 1.17
C THR A 111 -20.65 27.33 2.59
N GLY A 112 -19.31 27.39 2.73
CA GLY A 112 -18.62 28.09 3.83
C GLY A 112 -18.96 27.71 5.29
N ARG A 113 -19.14 26.42 5.62
CA ARG A 113 -19.37 25.96 7.01
C ARG A 113 -18.29 24.99 7.49
N ASN A 114 -18.22 24.80 8.82
CA ASN A 114 -17.33 23.85 9.49
C ASN A 114 -17.71 22.37 9.30
N THR A 115 -18.88 22.07 8.72
CA THR A 115 -19.34 20.71 8.41
C THR A 115 -19.68 20.56 6.94
N GLU A 116 -19.16 19.50 6.32
CA GLU A 116 -19.49 19.10 4.96
C GLU A 116 -20.54 17.99 4.96
N SER A 117 -21.75 18.29 4.48
CA SER A 117 -22.74 17.25 4.19
C SER A 117 -22.36 16.54 2.89
N PHE A 118 -22.42 15.21 2.87
CA PHE A 118 -22.12 14.36 1.72
C PHE A 118 -23.23 13.33 1.49
N ASP A 119 -23.30 12.72 0.30
CA ASP A 119 -24.17 11.58 0.03
C ASP A 119 -23.59 10.35 0.75
N PRO A 120 -24.24 9.73 1.75
CA PRO A 120 -23.70 8.55 2.42
C PRO A 120 -23.41 7.37 1.46
N ALA A 121 -24.12 7.28 0.33
CA ALA A 121 -23.80 6.27 -0.68
C ALA A 121 -22.40 6.47 -1.28
N SER A 122 -21.86 7.69 -1.26
CA SER A 122 -20.49 7.98 -1.69
C SER A 122 -19.41 7.36 -0.78
N THR A 123 -19.76 6.94 0.44
CA THR A 123 -18.84 6.23 1.34
C THR A 123 -18.93 4.71 1.19
N LEU A 124 -19.86 4.18 0.38
CA LEU A 124 -19.96 2.75 0.06
C LEU A 124 -18.96 2.33 -1.03
N VAL A 125 -17.76 2.90 -0.96
CA VAL A 125 -16.67 2.68 -1.92
C VAL A 125 -15.51 2.02 -1.22
N ARG A 126 -14.68 1.33 -2.01
CA ARG A 126 -13.43 0.76 -1.53
C ARG A 126 -12.46 1.89 -1.15
N PRO A 127 -11.98 1.97 0.11
CA PRO A 127 -11.03 2.99 0.51
C PRO A 127 -9.62 2.70 -0.06
N SER A 128 -8.76 3.71 -0.12
CA SER A 128 -7.35 3.53 -0.52
C SER A 128 -6.50 2.78 0.53
N MET A 129 -6.94 2.82 1.78
CA MET A 129 -6.42 2.09 2.94
C MET A 129 -7.50 2.12 4.03
N ARG A 130 -7.78 1.00 4.68
CA ARG A 130 -8.67 0.92 5.84
C ARG A 130 -7.86 0.51 7.06
N VAL A 131 -7.94 1.26 8.15
CA VAL A 131 -7.28 0.89 9.41
C VAL A 131 -8.28 0.17 10.30
N VAL A 132 -7.91 -1.01 10.79
CA VAL A 132 -8.71 -1.85 11.66
C VAL A 132 -7.97 -2.09 12.96
N VAL A 133 -8.58 -1.73 14.09
CA VAL A 133 -8.11 -2.19 15.39
C VAL A 133 -8.56 -3.64 15.57
N GLY A 134 -7.60 -4.56 15.57
CA GLY A 134 -7.86 -5.99 15.73
C GLY A 134 -8.15 -6.37 17.19
N PRO A 135 -8.90 -7.45 17.43
CA PRO A 135 -9.21 -7.90 18.77
C PRO A 135 -8.01 -8.56 19.46
N LYS A 136 -7.88 -8.40 20.78
CA LYS A 136 -6.90 -9.14 21.61
C LYS A 136 -7.38 -10.59 21.85
N LYS A 137 -7.56 -11.36 20.77
CA LYS A 137 -8.01 -12.76 20.77
C LYS A 137 -6.92 -13.67 20.20
N ARG A 138 -7.14 -14.99 20.29
CA ARG A 138 -6.23 -15.99 19.70
C ARG A 138 -6.22 -15.95 18.16
N VAL A 139 -7.36 -15.63 17.55
CA VAL A 139 -7.54 -15.54 16.10
C VAL A 139 -8.16 -14.22 15.71
N PHE A 140 -7.86 -13.74 14.51
CA PHE A 140 -8.50 -12.61 13.88
C PHE A 140 -9.84 -13.07 13.30
N ASP A 141 -10.93 -12.71 13.96
CA ASP A 141 -12.30 -13.13 13.62
C ASP A 141 -13.10 -12.07 12.84
N LYS A 142 -12.42 -11.03 12.36
CA LYS A 142 -12.99 -10.00 11.49
C LYS A 142 -12.71 -10.34 10.03
N VAL A 143 -13.51 -9.76 9.14
CA VAL A 143 -13.24 -9.83 7.69
C VAL A 143 -11.94 -9.10 7.39
N LEU A 144 -11.02 -9.80 6.73
CA LEU A 144 -9.75 -9.25 6.27
C LEU A 144 -9.79 -9.03 4.76
N LYS A 145 -9.31 -7.87 4.30
CA LYS A 145 -9.21 -7.54 2.88
C LYS A 145 -7.84 -6.97 2.53
N HIS A 146 -7.54 -6.87 1.24
CA HIS A 146 -6.21 -6.43 0.77
C HIS A 146 -5.90 -4.95 1.03
N ASP A 147 -6.92 -4.12 1.24
CA ASP A 147 -6.82 -2.70 1.57
C ASP A 147 -6.67 -2.44 3.08
N ASP A 148 -6.71 -3.48 3.91
CA ASP A 148 -6.62 -3.36 5.36
C ASP A 148 -5.19 -3.18 5.87
N VAL A 149 -5.07 -2.30 6.85
CA VAL A 149 -4.01 -2.25 7.85
C VAL A 149 -4.63 -2.64 9.19
N VAL A 150 -4.16 -3.74 9.78
CA VAL A 150 -4.62 -4.19 11.09
C VAL A 150 -3.60 -3.78 12.13
N VAL A 151 -4.04 -3.20 13.25
CA VAL A 151 -3.20 -2.90 14.41
C VAL A 151 -3.79 -3.52 15.66
N VAL A 152 -2.96 -4.13 16.51
CA VAL A 152 -3.37 -4.77 17.76
C VAL A 152 -2.41 -4.35 18.86
N PRO A 153 -2.77 -3.33 19.66
CA PRO A 153 -2.00 -2.94 20.85
C PRO A 153 -1.89 -4.09 21.84
N ASP A 154 -0.81 -4.14 22.62
CA ASP A 154 -0.52 -5.14 23.65
C ASP A 154 -0.85 -6.58 23.23
N PHE A 155 -0.50 -6.95 22.00
CA PHE A 155 -0.85 -8.28 21.48
C PHE A 155 -0.01 -9.36 22.17
N PHE A 156 1.30 -9.16 22.28
CA PHE A 156 2.21 -10.14 22.90
C PHE A 156 2.46 -9.91 24.38
N CYS A 157 2.58 -8.66 24.81
CA CYS A 157 2.87 -8.25 26.18
C CYS A 157 2.33 -6.83 26.39
N ALA A 158 2.25 -6.38 27.64
CA ALA A 158 1.94 -5.00 27.96
C ALA A 158 3.06 -4.06 27.48
N GLU A 159 2.73 -2.81 27.16
CA GLU A 159 3.69 -1.83 26.66
C GLU A 159 4.92 -1.64 27.57
N ASP A 160 4.75 -1.73 28.89
CA ASP A 160 5.82 -1.61 29.89
C ASP A 160 6.54 -2.93 30.22
N ASP A 161 6.13 -4.06 29.64
CA ASP A 161 6.76 -5.38 29.83
C ASP A 161 7.84 -5.66 28.78
N TRP A 162 9.10 -5.38 29.14
CA TRP A 162 10.26 -5.57 28.27
C TRP A 162 10.82 -7.01 28.27
N SER A 163 10.18 -7.96 28.97
CA SER A 163 10.71 -9.31 29.13
C SER A 163 10.96 -10.02 27.80
N ILE A 164 10.00 -9.93 26.85
CA ILE A 164 10.13 -10.56 25.53
C ILE A 164 11.26 -9.90 24.72
N TYR A 165 11.40 -8.57 24.77
CA TYR A 165 12.48 -7.86 24.09
C TYR A 165 13.85 -8.37 24.54
N TYR A 166 14.09 -8.42 25.85
CA TYR A 166 15.38 -8.85 26.39
C TYR A 166 15.66 -10.32 26.10
N LYS A 167 14.65 -11.17 26.24
CA LYS A 167 14.75 -12.60 25.94
C LYS A 167 15.10 -12.87 24.48
N LEU A 168 14.48 -12.15 23.54
CA LEU A 168 14.81 -12.27 22.11
C LEU A 168 16.26 -11.88 21.81
N ILE A 169 16.79 -10.81 22.41
CA ILE A 169 18.19 -10.40 22.22
C ILE A 169 19.15 -11.44 22.81
N GLU A 170 18.85 -11.95 24.01
CA GLU A 170 19.65 -12.99 24.68
C GLU A 170 19.71 -14.26 23.84
N GLU A 171 18.55 -14.80 23.42
CA GLU A 171 18.45 -16.01 22.63
C GLU A 171 19.17 -15.85 21.27
N MET A 172 18.95 -14.74 20.57
CA MET A 172 19.63 -14.45 19.30
C MET A 172 21.16 -14.39 19.44
N ARG A 173 21.67 -13.77 20.51
CA ARG A 173 23.12 -13.72 20.79
C ARG A 173 23.69 -15.10 21.15
N SER A 174 22.92 -15.91 21.88
CA SER A 174 23.31 -17.28 22.24
C SER A 174 23.46 -18.15 20.99
N ILE A 175 22.45 -18.17 20.10
CA ILE A 175 22.53 -18.96 18.87
C ILE A 175 23.62 -18.46 17.92
N GLN A 176 23.88 -17.15 17.89
CA GLN A 176 24.98 -16.58 17.11
C GLN A 176 26.33 -17.05 17.63
N SER A 177 26.51 -17.06 18.96
CA SER A 177 27.74 -17.51 19.61
C SER A 177 27.97 -19.01 19.42
N ALA A 178 26.89 -19.79 19.30
CA ALA A 178 26.92 -21.21 18.96
C ALA A 178 27.18 -21.48 17.45
N GLY A 179 27.29 -20.45 16.62
CA GLY A 179 27.53 -20.58 15.18
C GLY A 179 26.31 -21.07 14.40
N GLN A 180 25.09 -20.89 14.91
CA GLN A 180 23.87 -21.29 14.22
C GLN A 180 23.72 -20.54 12.90
N SER A 181 23.38 -21.25 11.83
CA SER A 181 23.20 -20.64 10.50
C SER A 181 22.09 -19.57 10.51
N LYS A 182 22.32 -18.45 9.79
CA LYS A 182 21.38 -17.33 9.59
C LYS A 182 21.03 -16.55 10.85
N SER A 183 21.80 -16.73 11.93
CA SER A 183 21.68 -15.99 13.18
C SER A 183 22.51 -14.71 13.21
N GLU A 184 23.34 -14.47 12.20
CA GLU A 184 24.22 -13.32 12.15
C GLU A 184 23.45 -11.99 12.06
N TRP A 185 24.04 -10.95 12.64
CA TRP A 185 23.59 -9.58 12.46
C TRP A 185 24.15 -9.02 11.16
N ILE A 186 23.30 -8.87 10.16
CA ILE A 186 23.66 -8.32 8.86
C ILE A 186 23.20 -6.86 8.83
N PRO A 187 24.09 -5.89 8.58
CA PRO A 187 23.66 -4.52 8.28
C PRO A 187 22.81 -4.53 7.01
N TRP A 188 21.59 -4.02 7.06
CA TRP A 188 20.78 -3.93 5.87
C TRP A 188 21.26 -2.79 4.95
N ALA A 189 21.60 -3.12 3.70
CA ALA A 189 22.02 -2.25 2.58
C ALA A 189 22.93 -1.06 2.94
N GLU A 190 22.38 -0.02 3.58
CA GLU A 190 23.04 1.22 3.99
C GLU A 190 23.45 1.24 5.49
N GLY A 191 23.30 0.12 6.20
CA GLY A 191 23.66 0.01 7.62
C GLY A 191 22.64 0.61 8.57
N CYS A 192 21.43 0.91 8.09
CA CYS A 192 20.41 1.62 8.87
C CYS A 192 19.77 0.79 9.99
N HIS A 193 19.88 -0.54 9.97
CA HIS A 193 19.47 -1.45 11.05
C HIS A 193 20.10 -2.82 10.80
N LEU A 194 20.06 -3.68 11.82
CA LEU A 194 20.54 -5.05 11.73
C LEU A 194 19.39 -5.99 11.36
N ILE A 195 19.69 -7.03 10.59
CA ILE A 195 18.74 -8.09 10.27
C ILE A 195 19.35 -9.48 10.50
N SER A 196 18.47 -10.45 10.75
CA SER A 196 18.75 -11.88 10.56
C SER A 196 17.67 -12.47 9.65
N GLN A 197 18.10 -13.22 8.64
CA GLN A 197 17.21 -13.70 7.58
C GLN A 197 16.71 -15.11 7.90
N ASN A 198 15.50 -15.21 8.49
CA ASN A 198 14.90 -16.48 8.89
C ASN A 198 15.79 -17.29 9.86
N PRO A 199 16.17 -16.71 11.03
CA PRO A 199 16.92 -17.42 12.05
C PRO A 199 16.10 -18.60 12.61
N THR A 200 16.80 -19.59 13.15
CA THR A 200 16.23 -20.79 13.78
C THR A 200 16.91 -21.06 15.11
N GLY A 201 16.28 -21.83 16.00
CA GLY A 201 16.84 -22.16 17.31
C GLY A 201 16.67 -21.04 18.35
N CYS A 202 15.84 -20.04 18.06
CA CYS A 202 15.44 -18.98 18.99
C CYS A 202 13.97 -19.24 19.39
N PRO A 203 13.71 -19.92 20.53
CA PRO A 203 12.36 -20.37 20.88
C PRO A 203 11.34 -19.23 20.95
N THR A 204 11.73 -18.08 21.51
CA THR A 204 10.83 -16.93 21.64
C THR A 204 10.48 -16.35 20.27
N TYR A 205 11.42 -16.32 19.33
CA TYR A 205 11.17 -15.91 17.95
C TYR A 205 10.18 -16.86 17.25
N GLU A 206 10.41 -18.17 17.38
CA GLU A 206 9.56 -19.21 16.78
C GLU A 206 8.13 -19.19 17.35
N ASP A 207 7.97 -18.94 18.65
CA ASP A 207 6.66 -18.76 19.30
C ASP A 207 5.93 -17.51 18.78
N VAL A 208 6.65 -16.40 18.58
CA VAL A 208 6.08 -15.19 17.97
C VAL A 208 5.56 -15.49 16.56
N LEU A 209 6.35 -16.17 15.73
CA LEU A 209 5.94 -16.55 14.38
C LEU A 209 4.72 -17.48 14.38
N LYS A 210 4.73 -18.50 15.25
CA LYS A 210 3.62 -19.45 15.38
C LYS A 210 2.33 -18.76 15.78
N ARG A 211 2.35 -17.94 16.84
CA ARG A 211 1.16 -17.20 17.30
C ARG A 211 0.66 -16.22 16.25
N THR A 212 1.56 -15.54 15.54
CA THR A 212 1.21 -14.60 14.47
C THR A 212 0.56 -15.30 13.27
N GLY A 213 1.12 -16.45 12.87
CA GLY A 213 0.56 -17.28 11.80
C GLY A 213 -0.80 -17.87 12.14
N GLU A 214 -1.00 -18.34 13.39
CA GLU A 214 -2.30 -18.78 13.91
C GLU A 214 -3.32 -17.64 13.89
N TYR A 215 -2.92 -16.42 14.31
CA TYR A 215 -3.82 -15.29 14.42
C TYR A 215 -4.48 -14.92 13.08
N PHE A 216 -3.74 -14.95 11.97
CA PHE A 216 -4.26 -14.63 10.63
C PHE A 216 -4.60 -15.87 9.78
N ASN A 217 -4.69 -17.05 10.38
CA ASN A 217 -4.95 -18.31 9.68
C ASN A 217 -4.07 -18.50 8.42
N MET A 218 -2.76 -18.30 8.58
CA MET A 218 -1.82 -18.34 7.46
C MET A 218 -1.54 -19.78 7.03
N LYS A 219 -1.59 -20.03 5.72
CA LYS A 219 -1.28 -21.34 5.13
C LYS A 219 0.13 -21.79 5.51
N GLN A 220 0.25 -22.97 6.12
CA GLN A 220 1.55 -23.55 6.49
C GLN A 220 2.45 -23.74 5.26
N GLY A 221 3.73 -23.38 5.39
CA GLY A 221 4.72 -23.44 4.32
C GLY A 221 4.70 -22.25 3.35
N SER A 222 3.76 -21.31 3.48
CA SER A 222 3.77 -20.06 2.70
C SER A 222 4.70 -18.99 3.28
N GLN A 223 5.23 -19.23 4.49
CA GLN A 223 5.84 -18.19 5.30
C GLN A 223 7.27 -17.84 4.86
N GLY A 224 7.55 -16.55 4.83
CA GLY A 224 8.91 -16.01 4.91
C GLY A 224 9.03 -15.14 6.15
N THR A 225 10.22 -15.04 6.74
CA THR A 225 10.40 -14.30 8.01
C THR A 225 11.66 -13.46 8.05
N ARG A 226 11.65 -12.42 8.88
CA ARG A 226 12.83 -11.58 9.14
C ARG A 226 12.81 -11.04 10.57
N PHE A 227 13.95 -11.15 11.24
CA PHE A 227 14.23 -10.44 12.47
C PHE A 227 14.92 -9.12 12.11
N ASN A 228 14.37 -7.98 12.53
CA ASN A 228 15.01 -6.67 12.38
C ASN A 228 15.30 -6.11 13.76
N TRP A 229 16.51 -5.62 13.99
CA TRP A 229 16.93 -4.97 15.22
C TRP A 229 17.42 -3.56 14.92
N TYR A 230 16.67 -2.60 15.43
CA TYR A 230 17.02 -1.18 15.50
C TYR A 230 17.67 -0.99 16.87
N ARG A 231 19.00 -0.88 16.93
CA ARG A 231 19.71 -0.92 18.21
C ARG A 231 19.42 0.30 19.09
N ASP A 232 19.15 1.43 18.46
CA ASP A 232 18.84 2.69 19.11
C ASP A 232 17.97 3.60 18.22
N SER A 233 17.79 4.84 18.65
CA SER A 233 16.96 5.87 18.04
C SER A 233 17.45 6.34 16.66
N SER A 234 18.71 6.08 16.30
CA SER A 234 19.32 6.55 15.05
C SER A 234 19.13 5.59 13.86
N ASP A 235 18.91 4.29 14.14
CA ASP A 235 18.62 3.27 13.12
C ASP A 235 17.30 3.61 12.38
N TRP A 236 17.07 3.16 11.15
CA TRP A 236 15.83 3.42 10.41
C TRP A 236 15.63 2.45 9.23
N LYS A 237 14.49 2.57 8.55
CA LYS A 237 14.17 1.81 7.33
C LYS A 237 13.57 2.73 6.27
N PRO A 238 14.15 2.82 5.06
CA PRO A 238 13.58 3.62 3.98
C PRO A 238 12.20 3.15 3.55
N PHE A 239 11.46 4.05 2.92
CA PHE A 239 10.21 3.73 2.25
C PHE A 239 10.45 2.73 1.11
N HIS A 240 9.83 1.56 1.21
CA HIS A 240 9.94 0.50 0.22
C HIS A 240 8.61 -0.25 0.03
N HIS A 241 8.51 -1.01 -1.06
CA HIS A 241 7.51 -2.05 -1.21
C HIS A 241 8.12 -3.39 -0.80
N ASP A 242 7.35 -4.26 -0.17
CA ASP A 242 7.75 -5.65 -0.06
C ASP A 242 7.78 -6.29 -1.43
N SER A 243 8.69 -7.25 -1.60
CA SER A 243 8.97 -7.89 -2.89
C SER A 243 7.77 -8.53 -3.59
N ALA A 244 6.72 -8.91 -2.85
CA ALA A 244 5.50 -9.45 -3.42
C ALA A 244 4.71 -8.42 -4.25
N ALA A 245 4.97 -7.11 -4.10
CA ALA A 245 4.34 -6.09 -4.93
C ALA A 245 4.77 -6.17 -6.41
N TYR A 246 5.95 -6.71 -6.72
CA TYR A 246 6.50 -6.74 -8.08
C TYR A 246 7.00 -8.12 -8.52
N ASN A 247 7.09 -9.11 -7.61
CA ASN A 247 7.52 -10.47 -7.93
C ASN A 247 6.31 -11.43 -7.96
N PRO A 248 5.84 -11.86 -9.14
CA PRO A 248 4.68 -12.75 -9.25
C PRO A 248 4.87 -14.08 -8.52
N HIS A 249 6.10 -14.61 -8.48
CA HIS A 249 6.37 -15.86 -7.77
C HIS A 249 6.12 -15.71 -6.26
N ARG A 250 6.55 -14.60 -5.66
CA ARG A 250 6.31 -14.31 -4.25
C ARG A 250 4.84 -13.96 -3.98
N ALA A 251 4.23 -13.16 -4.85
CA ALA A 251 2.82 -12.77 -4.75
C ALA A 251 1.86 -13.98 -4.71
N ARG A 252 2.19 -15.09 -5.37
CA ARG A 252 1.39 -16.33 -5.32
C ARG A 252 1.27 -16.94 -3.91
N ASN A 253 2.24 -16.67 -3.04
CA ASN A 253 2.29 -17.24 -1.69
C ASN A 253 2.27 -16.16 -0.59
N GLN A 254 2.09 -14.88 -0.95
CA GLN A 254 2.10 -13.77 -0.01
C GLN A 254 1.00 -12.77 -0.35
N ASN A 255 -0.02 -12.70 0.50
CA ASN A 255 -1.07 -11.67 0.44
C ASN A 255 -1.12 -10.78 1.68
N ILE A 256 -0.31 -11.08 2.71
CA ILE A 256 -0.22 -10.30 3.93
C ILE A 256 1.24 -10.14 4.36
N THR A 257 1.57 -8.97 4.89
CA THR A 257 2.76 -8.72 5.68
C THR A 257 2.32 -8.45 7.11
N VAL A 258 2.92 -9.14 8.07
CA VAL A 258 2.65 -8.96 9.50
C VAL A 258 3.95 -8.59 10.18
N GLY A 259 3.92 -7.60 11.06
CA GLY A 259 5.04 -7.23 11.90
C GLY A 259 4.65 -7.17 13.36
N VAL A 260 5.57 -7.56 14.23
CA VAL A 260 5.42 -7.47 15.69
C VAL A 260 6.56 -6.65 16.23
N SER A 261 6.23 -5.69 17.09
CA SER A 261 7.20 -4.74 17.67
C SER A 261 7.47 -5.07 19.12
N PHE A 262 8.75 -5.06 19.51
CA PHE A 262 9.19 -5.19 20.90
C PHE A 262 10.24 -4.12 21.22
N GLY A 263 10.24 -3.60 22.43
CA GLY A 263 11.16 -2.55 22.89
C GLY A 263 10.66 -1.14 22.59
N SER A 264 11.55 -0.22 22.22
CA SER A 264 11.21 1.21 22.11
C SER A 264 10.18 1.49 21.01
N GLU A 265 9.28 2.44 21.27
CA GLU A 265 8.30 2.90 20.28
C GLU A 265 9.01 3.53 19.06
N ARG A 266 8.51 3.21 17.86
CA ARG A 266 8.90 3.83 16.58
C ARG A 266 7.70 3.98 15.66
N GLU A 267 7.79 4.87 14.68
CA GLU A 267 6.69 5.04 13.72
C GLU A 267 6.81 4.03 12.58
N LEU A 268 5.77 3.20 12.40
CA LEU A 268 5.50 2.58 11.12
C LEU A 268 4.92 3.65 10.20
N SER A 269 5.67 4.01 9.17
CA SER A 269 5.31 5.08 8.25
C SER A 269 4.85 4.48 6.92
N PHE A 270 3.73 4.96 6.38
CA PHE A 270 3.25 4.66 5.03
C PHE A 270 3.34 5.90 4.15
N LEU A 271 3.77 5.73 2.90
CA LEU A 271 3.87 6.76 1.87
C LEU A 271 3.08 6.30 0.64
N HIS A 272 2.02 7.02 0.29
CA HIS A 272 1.21 6.71 -0.89
C HIS A 272 2.06 6.92 -2.16
N ALA A 273 2.23 5.87 -2.97
CA ALA A 273 3.16 5.87 -4.10
C ALA A 273 2.80 6.91 -5.18
N LYS A 274 1.50 7.11 -5.44
CA LYS A 274 1.01 8.07 -6.44
C LYS A 274 1.00 9.54 -5.99
N ASN A 275 0.46 9.84 -4.81
CA ASN A 275 0.18 11.22 -4.40
C ASN A 275 1.10 11.75 -3.28
N GLY A 276 1.98 10.93 -2.73
CA GLY A 276 2.97 11.34 -1.73
C GLY A 276 2.43 11.56 -0.31
N SER A 277 1.15 11.27 -0.05
CA SER A 277 0.57 11.36 1.30
C SER A 277 1.30 10.43 2.27
N ARG A 278 1.50 10.89 3.51
CA ARG A 278 2.15 10.11 4.56
C ARG A 278 1.19 9.85 5.73
N ILE A 279 1.25 8.63 6.25
CA ILE A 279 0.50 8.21 7.44
C ILE A 279 1.51 7.56 8.39
N TYR A 280 1.43 7.87 9.68
CA TYR A 280 2.33 7.38 10.71
C TYR A 280 1.51 6.64 11.76
N PHE A 281 1.97 5.46 12.16
CA PHE A 281 1.38 4.64 13.22
C PHE A 281 2.45 4.35 14.27
N PRO A 282 2.30 4.85 15.50
CA PRO A 282 3.18 4.48 16.60
C PRO A 282 3.14 2.97 16.81
N GLN A 283 4.32 2.35 16.89
CA GLN A 283 4.48 0.92 17.14
C GLN A 283 5.12 0.72 18.51
N THR A 284 4.28 0.57 19.52
CA THR A 284 4.71 0.34 20.91
C THR A 284 5.13 -1.12 21.14
N ASN A 285 5.74 -1.37 22.30
CA ASN A 285 6.15 -2.69 22.72
C ASN A 285 4.96 -3.66 22.78
N GLY A 286 5.12 -4.87 22.26
CA GLY A 286 4.09 -5.90 22.23
C GLY A 286 3.03 -5.72 21.14
N MET A 287 3.05 -4.61 20.38
CA MET A 287 2.08 -4.32 19.34
C MET A 287 2.30 -5.19 18.09
N LEU A 288 1.19 -5.69 17.52
CA LEU A 288 1.16 -6.30 16.19
C LEU A 288 0.59 -5.30 15.18
N PHE A 289 1.17 -5.28 13.98
CA PHE A 289 0.58 -4.67 12.80
C PHE A 289 0.55 -5.66 11.63
N ALA A 290 -0.38 -5.48 10.72
CA ALA A 290 -0.40 -6.18 9.44
C ALA A 290 -0.91 -5.27 8.33
N PHE A 291 -0.53 -5.55 7.09
CA PHE A 291 -1.11 -4.90 5.93
C PHE A 291 -1.26 -5.87 4.77
N GLY A 292 -2.34 -5.69 4.00
CA GLY A 292 -2.66 -6.53 2.86
C GLY A 292 -1.85 -6.23 1.60
N ARG A 293 -2.01 -7.08 0.58
CA ARG A 293 -1.33 -6.98 -0.73
C ARG A 293 -1.50 -5.60 -1.37
N ASP A 294 -2.71 -5.07 -1.36
CA ASP A 294 -3.03 -3.85 -2.10
C ASP A 294 -2.49 -2.62 -1.39
N VAL A 295 -2.42 -2.66 -0.05
CA VAL A 295 -1.64 -1.67 0.71
C VAL A 295 -0.18 -1.70 0.27
N ASN A 296 0.44 -2.88 0.20
CA ASN A 296 1.84 -3.01 -0.23
C ASN A 296 2.10 -2.54 -1.67
N ILE A 297 1.11 -2.60 -2.56
CA ILE A 297 1.21 -2.10 -3.94
C ILE A 297 1.07 -0.58 -3.99
N ASN A 298 0.05 -0.04 -3.33
CA ASN A 298 -0.28 1.40 -3.40
C ASN A 298 0.57 2.27 -2.46
N TRP A 299 1.11 1.69 -1.41
CA TRP A 299 1.83 2.38 -0.35
C TRP A 299 3.20 1.75 -0.13
N LYS A 300 4.23 2.60 -0.09
CA LYS A 300 5.53 2.23 0.46
C LYS A 300 5.45 2.29 1.97
N HIS A 301 6.24 1.49 2.68
CA HIS A 301 6.32 1.52 4.13
C HIS A 301 7.78 1.63 4.60
N GLY A 302 7.98 2.18 5.79
CA GLY A 302 9.29 2.41 6.38
C GLY A 302 9.20 2.62 7.89
N VAL A 303 10.36 2.83 8.51
CA VAL A 303 10.49 3.15 9.94
C VAL A 303 11.38 4.38 10.04
N ASN A 304 10.92 5.40 10.74
CA ASN A 304 11.68 6.64 10.90
C ASN A 304 12.86 6.48 11.86
N ALA A 305 13.95 7.22 11.61
CA ALA A 305 14.85 7.63 12.68
C ALA A 305 14.10 8.62 13.58
N LEU A 306 14.43 8.63 14.88
CA LEU A 306 13.94 9.67 15.77
C LEU A 306 14.79 10.94 15.60
N ALA A 307 14.25 12.10 15.94
CA ALA A 307 15.05 13.30 16.08
C ALA A 307 15.95 13.20 17.32
N ASN A 308 17.09 13.89 17.34
CA ASN A 308 18.11 13.77 18.40
C ASN A 308 17.53 14.06 19.79
N GLU A 309 16.60 15.00 19.91
CA GLU A 309 15.88 15.34 21.14
C GLU A 309 15.00 14.21 21.70
N HIS A 310 14.71 13.20 20.88
CA HIS A 310 13.94 12.01 21.26
C HIS A 310 14.83 10.76 21.42
N PHE A 311 16.15 10.92 21.41
CA PHE A 311 17.06 9.79 21.61
C PHE A 311 16.95 9.24 23.03
N SER A 312 16.75 7.93 23.14
CA SER A 312 16.62 7.24 24.43
C SER A 312 17.70 6.18 24.67
N GLY A 313 18.50 5.86 23.64
CA GLY A 313 19.47 4.77 23.67
C GLY A 313 18.84 3.37 23.74
N LYS A 314 17.50 3.26 23.73
CA LYS A 314 16.78 1.99 23.77
C LYS A 314 16.48 1.47 22.37
N GLY A 315 16.73 0.18 22.15
CA GLY A 315 16.47 -0.49 20.89
C GLY A 315 15.03 -0.99 20.72
N ARG A 316 14.71 -1.32 19.47
CA ARG A 316 13.45 -1.93 19.02
C ARG A 316 13.74 -3.15 18.17
N ILE A 317 13.00 -4.23 18.40
CA ILE A 317 12.93 -5.39 17.52
C ILE A 317 11.65 -5.29 16.69
N SER A 318 11.74 -5.65 15.42
CA SER A 318 10.58 -5.92 14.58
C SER A 318 10.72 -7.29 13.93
N ILE A 319 9.84 -8.22 14.30
CA ILE A 319 9.73 -9.54 13.68
C ILE A 319 8.70 -9.44 12.58
N ILE A 320 9.11 -9.71 11.34
CA ILE A 320 8.25 -9.67 10.16
C ILE A 320 7.96 -11.10 9.71
N LEU A 321 6.68 -11.36 9.45
CA LEU A 321 6.14 -12.59 8.90
C LEU A 321 5.34 -12.26 7.64
N TRP A 322 5.77 -12.78 6.51
CA TRP A 322 5.05 -12.74 5.24
C TRP A 322 4.36 -14.08 5.00
N GLY A 323 3.23 -14.09 4.31
CA GLY A 323 2.67 -15.35 3.80
C GLY A 323 1.24 -15.21 3.29
N LEU A 324 0.55 -16.34 3.16
CA LEU A 324 -0.78 -16.43 2.58
C LEU A 324 -1.84 -16.62 3.69
N ALA A 325 -2.52 -15.55 4.08
CA ALA A 325 -3.74 -15.62 4.88
C ALA A 325 -4.88 -16.21 4.04
N GLN A 326 -5.56 -17.22 4.57
CA GLN A 326 -6.51 -18.03 3.79
C GLN A 326 -7.89 -17.40 3.67
N ASP A 327 -8.28 -16.57 4.63
CA ASP A 327 -9.62 -16.00 4.74
C ASP A 327 -9.72 -14.56 4.21
N VAL A 328 -8.71 -14.11 3.45
CA VAL A 328 -8.71 -12.77 2.85
C VAL A 328 -9.75 -12.71 1.73
N VAL A 329 -10.59 -11.67 1.77
CA VAL A 329 -11.55 -11.40 0.70
C VAL A 329 -10.82 -10.74 -0.48
N GLU A 330 -10.82 -11.42 -1.63
CA GLU A 330 -10.42 -10.81 -2.89
C GLU A 330 -11.47 -9.78 -3.30
N GLU A 331 -11.03 -8.54 -3.55
CA GLU A 331 -11.91 -7.46 -3.97
C GLU A 331 -11.76 -7.20 -5.48
N PRO A 332 -12.87 -6.89 -6.18
CA PRO A 332 -12.79 -6.38 -7.54
C PRO A 332 -11.95 -5.09 -7.56
N ASP A 333 -11.33 -4.82 -8.71
CA ASP A 333 -10.48 -3.63 -8.91
C ASP A 333 -9.24 -3.58 -8.00
N SER A 334 -8.72 -4.75 -7.64
CA SER A 334 -7.39 -4.87 -7.06
C SER A 334 -6.32 -4.33 -8.03
N PRO A 335 -5.34 -3.53 -7.55
CA PRO A 335 -4.30 -3.00 -8.41
C PRO A 335 -3.44 -4.15 -8.94
N PRO A 336 -2.92 -4.04 -10.17
CA PRO A 336 -1.97 -5.00 -10.69
C PRO A 336 -0.67 -4.96 -9.87
N LEU A 337 0.11 -6.03 -9.94
CA LEU A 337 1.48 -6.00 -9.46
C LEU A 337 2.26 -4.88 -10.16
N LEU A 338 3.17 -4.26 -9.43
CA LEU A 338 4.08 -3.25 -9.96
C LEU A 338 5.02 -3.88 -10.98
N THR A 339 5.32 -3.16 -12.05
CA THR A 339 6.34 -3.57 -13.02
C THR A 339 7.73 -3.38 -12.42
N ASN A 340 8.72 -4.13 -12.92
CA ASN A 340 10.10 -4.02 -12.44
C ASN A 340 10.69 -2.61 -12.61
N ASP A 341 10.17 -1.78 -13.53
CA ASP A 341 10.62 -0.40 -13.69
C ASP A 341 10.33 0.47 -12.46
N ALA A 342 9.31 0.10 -11.65
CA ALA A 342 9.02 0.74 -10.37
C ALA A 342 10.11 0.48 -9.30
N ARG A 343 11.03 -0.47 -9.55
CA ARG A 343 12.19 -0.78 -8.70
C ARG A 343 13.31 0.25 -8.82
N ASN A 344 13.37 1.00 -9.93
CA ASN A 344 14.43 1.98 -10.23
C ASN A 344 14.44 3.21 -9.29
N GLY A 345 13.52 3.27 -8.31
CA GLY A 345 13.60 4.25 -7.24
C GLY A 345 14.68 3.97 -6.19
N PHE A 346 15.26 2.75 -6.11
CA PHE A 346 16.23 2.41 -5.05
C PHE A 346 17.18 1.21 -5.33
N ASP A 347 17.33 0.74 -6.58
CA ASP A 347 18.26 -0.37 -6.89
C ASP A 347 19.61 0.18 -7.39
N ASN A 348 20.59 0.26 -6.51
CA ASN A 348 21.92 0.79 -6.80
C ASN A 348 22.86 -0.30 -7.35
N SER A 349 22.47 -0.95 -8.45
CA SER A 349 23.34 -1.91 -9.17
C SER A 349 24.15 -1.28 -10.31
N ASN A 350 24.07 0.04 -10.52
CA ASN A 350 24.75 0.74 -11.63
C ASN A 350 26.00 1.52 -11.22
N HIS A 351 26.86 0.94 -10.39
CA HIS A 351 28.27 1.35 -10.30
C HIS A 351 29.23 0.22 -10.66
N ARG A 352 29.04 -0.37 -11.85
CA ARG A 352 30.09 -1.12 -12.56
C ARG A 352 29.96 -0.99 -14.07
N SER A 353 30.31 0.16 -14.61
CA SER A 353 30.99 0.28 -15.91
C SER A 353 31.33 1.74 -16.14
N ASP A 354 32.60 2.10 -15.94
CA ASP A 354 33.37 2.92 -16.88
C ASP A 354 34.80 3.12 -16.37
N GLN A 355 35.55 2.02 -16.39
CA GLN A 355 36.99 2.07 -16.66
C GLN A 355 37.34 0.86 -17.53
N ARG A 356 37.02 0.96 -18.82
CA ARG A 356 37.74 0.27 -19.89
C ARG A 356 38.36 1.31 -20.80
N GLY A 357 39.40 1.96 -20.27
CA GLY A 357 40.43 2.58 -21.08
C GLY A 357 41.41 1.51 -21.53
N ASP A 358 41.23 1.08 -22.76
CA ASP A 358 42.28 0.75 -23.73
C ASP A 358 43.45 -0.14 -23.27
N ARG A 359 43.45 -1.39 -23.74
CA ARG A 359 44.68 -2.16 -24.01
C ARG A 359 44.37 -3.42 -24.79
N GLY A 360 44.73 -3.44 -26.07
CA GLY A 360 44.87 -4.69 -26.81
C GLY A 360 45.13 -4.54 -28.31
N ARG A 361 46.39 -4.37 -28.70
CA ARG A 361 47.16 -5.34 -29.53
C ARG A 361 48.39 -4.67 -30.15
N SER A 362 49.56 -5.24 -29.88
CA SER A 362 50.59 -5.40 -30.91
C SER A 362 51.47 -6.62 -30.62
N SER A 363 51.95 -7.19 -31.71
CA SER A 363 52.62 -8.44 -32.03
C SER A 363 54.01 -8.70 -31.42
N HIS A 364 54.31 -10.00 -31.17
CA HIS A 364 55.50 -10.80 -31.62
C HIS A 364 56.85 -10.05 -31.83
N ILE A 365 58.08 -10.46 -31.43
CA ILE A 365 58.76 -11.69 -30.95
C ILE A 365 60.08 -11.28 -30.17
N PRO A 366 61.08 -12.15 -29.89
CA PRO A 366 61.50 -12.62 -28.55
C PRO A 366 62.85 -12.05 -28.07
N PHE A 367 63.23 -12.23 -26.80
CA PHE A 367 64.65 -12.33 -26.45
C PHE A 367 64.90 -13.22 -25.22
N ASN A 368 66.10 -13.78 -25.28
CA ASN A 368 66.64 -14.93 -24.59
C ASN A 368 67.33 -14.56 -23.27
N ASP A 369 67.58 -15.60 -22.49
CA ASP A 369 68.71 -15.80 -21.60
C ASP A 369 68.63 -15.34 -20.13
N GLY A 370 69.01 -16.26 -19.26
CA GLY A 370 69.96 -15.93 -18.22
C GLY A 370 69.49 -16.01 -16.78
N THR A 371 69.90 -17.10 -16.12
CA THR A 371 70.33 -17.15 -14.70
C THR A 371 69.27 -17.25 -13.59
N GLN A 372 69.04 -18.50 -13.16
CA GLN A 372 68.95 -18.89 -11.76
C GLN A 372 70.25 -18.57 -10.96
N PRO A 373 70.37 -18.83 -9.64
CA PRO A 373 69.39 -18.83 -8.54
C PRO A 373 69.94 -18.11 -7.28
N ARG A 374 69.17 -18.06 -6.17
CA ARG A 374 69.58 -18.65 -4.86
C ARG A 374 68.60 -18.33 -3.72
N ARG A 375 68.12 -19.42 -3.11
CA ARG A 375 67.92 -19.70 -1.68
C ARG A 375 68.07 -18.52 -0.70
N ARG A 376 67.07 -18.32 0.15
CA ARG A 376 66.91 -19.04 1.43
C ARG A 376 65.47 -19.04 1.86
#